data_AF-W6K7Q1-F1
#
_entry.id   AF-W6K7Q1-F1
#
_cell.length_a   1.000
_cell.length_b   1.000
_cell.length_c   1.000
_cell.angle_alpha   90.00
_cell.angle_beta   90.00
_cell.angle_gamma   90.00
#
_symmetry.space_group_name_H-M   'P 1'
#
loop_
_entity.id
_entity.type
_entity.pdbx_description
1 polymer ?
#
loop_
_entity_poly.entity_id
_entity_poly.type
_entity_poly.pdbx_seq_one_letter_code
_entity_poly.pdbx_strand_id
1 'polypeptide(L)' 'MATNPPTGDNRRNGAVRDRSQFQNPNNGIWYKRDENTGRIMDGKADGTKFKGVRREKPKGK' A
#
# COMPACT_ATOMS: atom_id res chain seq x y z
N MET A 1 -20.81 35.75 2.69
CA MET A 1 -19.41 35.48 3.07
C MET A 1 -19.07 34.08 2.60
N ALA A 2 -18.03 33.92 1.76
CA ALA A 2 -17.58 32.60 1.33
C ALA A 2 -16.69 32.01 2.43
N THR A 3 -17.21 31.05 3.20
CA THR A 3 -16.37 30.23 4.07
C THR A 3 -15.67 29.21 3.20
N ASN A 4 -14.37 29.38 3.00
CA ASN A 4 -13.51 28.35 2.40
C ASN A 4 -13.06 27.44 3.55
N PRO A 5 -13.73 26.30 3.85
CA PRO A 5 -13.24 25.39 4.87
C PRO A 5 -11.83 24.92 4.48
N PRO A 6 -10.90 24.76 5.43
CA PRO A 6 -9.57 24.25 5.11
C PRO A 6 -9.72 22.84 4.54
N THR A 7 -9.58 22.71 3.23
CA THR A 7 -9.47 21.41 2.58
C THR A 7 -8.20 20.73 3.06
N GLY A 8 -8.34 19.56 3.66
CA GLY A 8 -7.24 18.62 3.78
C GLY A 8 -6.78 18.39 5.21
N ASP A 9 -7.54 17.60 5.95
CA ASP A 9 -6.90 16.53 6.69
C ASP A 9 -6.05 15.76 5.65
N ASN A 10 -4.71 15.84 5.74
CA ASN A 10 -3.74 15.23 4.81
C ASN A 10 -3.75 13.69 4.90
N ARG A 11 -4.94 13.12 4.87
CA ARG A 11 -5.30 11.74 5.08
C ARG A 11 -5.88 11.30 3.75
N ARG A 12 -5.22 10.35 3.09
CA ARG A 12 -5.72 9.87 1.81
C ARG A 12 -7.03 9.09 2.03
N ASN A 13 -8.10 9.57 1.41
CA ASN A 13 -9.37 8.86 1.39
C ASN A 13 -9.31 7.74 0.34
N GLY A 14 -9.25 6.48 0.81
CA GLY A 14 -9.37 5.29 -0.06
C GLY A 14 -8.12 4.40 -0.15
N ALA A 15 -8.30 3.23 -0.78
CA ALA A 15 -7.27 2.21 -0.97
C ALA A 15 -6.15 2.68 -1.92
N VAL A 16 -4.90 2.20 -1.71
CA VAL A 16 -3.82 2.58 -2.62
C VAL A 16 -4.01 1.78 -3.90
N ARG A 17 -4.20 2.47 -5.02
CA ARG A 17 -4.34 1.82 -6.33
C ARG A 17 -3.01 1.65 -7.05
N ASP A 18 -1.99 2.44 -6.75
CA ASP A 18 -0.68 2.33 -7.42
C ASP A 18 0.32 1.43 -6.66
N ARG A 19 -0.13 0.83 -5.55
CA ARG A 19 0.71 -0.01 -4.69
C ARG A 19 0.03 -1.31 -4.37
N SER A 20 0.80 -2.38 -4.54
CA SER A 20 0.44 -3.71 -4.12
C SER A 20 1.32 -4.15 -2.96
N GLN A 21 0.88 -5.16 -2.23
CA GLN A 21 1.68 -5.82 -1.21
C GLN A 21 1.71 -7.33 -1.42
N PHE A 22 2.85 -7.93 -1.10
CA PHE A 22 3.02 -9.38 -1.10
C PHE A 22 3.80 -9.79 0.14
N GLN A 23 3.55 -11.01 0.63
CA GLN A 23 4.31 -11.60 1.71
C GLN A 23 5.48 -12.39 1.12
N ASN A 24 6.69 -12.15 1.61
CA ASN A 24 7.83 -12.97 1.25
C ASN A 24 7.76 -14.29 2.03
N PRO A 25 7.68 -15.46 1.37
CA PRO A 25 7.56 -16.74 2.04
C PRO A 25 8.81 -17.12 2.86
N ASN A 26 9.97 -16.55 2.55
CA ASN A 26 11.23 -16.90 3.20
C ASN A 26 11.38 -16.30 4.60
N ASN A 27 10.80 -15.13 4.84
CA ASN A 27 10.93 -14.41 6.11
C ASN A 27 9.59 -13.96 6.71
N GLY A 28 8.47 -14.21 6.03
CA GLY A 28 7.12 -13.83 6.48
C GLY A 28 6.84 -12.32 6.43
N ILE A 29 7.77 -11.50 5.96
CA ILE A 29 7.65 -10.04 5.93
C ILE A 29 6.77 -9.60 4.75
N TRP A 30 5.94 -8.59 5.01
CA TRP A 30 5.14 -7.94 3.97
C TRP A 30 5.93 -6.81 3.34
N TYR A 31 5.98 -6.81 2.01
CA TYR A 31 6.62 -5.75 1.23
C TYR A 31 5.60 -5.00 0.39
N LYS A 32 5.81 -3.69 0.24
CA LYS A 32 5.12 -2.87 -0.75
C LYS A 32 5.85 -2.96 -2.08
N ARG A 33 5.11 -3.12 -3.16
CA ARG A 33 5.58 -3.00 -4.53
C ARG A 33 4.87 -1.85 -5.22
N ASP A 34 5.63 -1.09 -5.98
CA ASP A 34 5.08 -0.11 -6.92
C ASP A 34 4.55 -0.86 -8.15
N GLU A 35 3.31 -0.64 -8.52
CA GLU A 35 2.67 -1.42 -9.59
C GLU A 35 3.10 -0.97 -10.99
N ASN A 36 3.54 0.27 -11.13
CA ASN A 36 3.96 0.84 -12.40
C ASN A 36 5.39 0.41 -12.76
N THR A 37 6.27 0.36 -11.76
CA THR A 37 7.71 0.09 -11.93
C THR A 37 8.12 -1.31 -11.47
N GLY A 38 7.28 -2.01 -10.70
CA GLY A 38 7.57 -3.32 -10.13
C GLY A 38 8.58 -3.31 -8.97
N ARG A 39 9.08 -2.13 -8.57
CA ARG A 39 10.11 -1.97 -7.54
C ARG A 39 9.57 -2.25 -6.14
N ILE A 40 10.38 -2.89 -5.31
CA ILE A 40 10.09 -3.02 -3.87
C ILE A 40 10.40 -1.68 -3.22
N MET A 41 9.41 -1.10 -2.54
CA MET A 41 9.56 0.20 -1.90
C MET A 41 9.89 0.11 -0.43
N ASP A 42 9.23 -0.81 0.29
CA ASP A 42 9.28 -0.81 1.74
C ASP A 42 8.93 -2.19 2.29
N GLY A 43 9.57 -2.58 3.39
CA GLY A 43 9.36 -3.83 4.11
C GLY A 43 8.83 -3.55 5.51
N LYS A 44 7.77 -4.25 5.92
CA LYS A 44 7.13 -3.97 7.20
C LYS A 44 7.87 -4.62 8.36
N ALA A 45 8.41 -3.81 9.26
CA ALA A 45 9.16 -4.29 10.43
C ALA A 45 8.32 -5.14 11.40
N ASP A 46 7.02 -4.86 11.53
CA ASP A 46 6.12 -5.60 12.42
C ASP A 46 5.58 -6.92 11.83
N GLY A 47 5.99 -7.26 10.59
CA GLY A 47 5.60 -8.52 9.94
C GLY A 47 4.12 -8.65 9.57
N THR A 48 3.31 -7.59 9.73
CA THR A 48 1.88 -7.64 9.37
C THR A 48 1.63 -6.99 8.01
N LYS A 49 0.38 -7.01 7.53
CA LYS A 49 0.02 -6.34 6.28
C LYS A 49 0.01 -4.82 6.42
N PHE A 50 0.29 -4.10 5.33
CA PHE A 50 0.06 -2.68 5.25
C PHE A 50 -1.45 -2.38 5.19
N LYS A 51 -1.90 -1.45 6.03
CA LYS A 51 -3.30 -0.97 6.02
C LYS A 51 -3.57 -0.23 4.71
N GLY A 52 -4.68 -0.55 4.05
CA GLY A 52 -5.14 0.13 2.84
C GLY A 52 -4.34 -0.14 1.56
N VAL A 53 -3.38 -1.09 1.57
CA VAL A 53 -2.66 -1.56 0.38
C VAL A 53 -3.26 -2.87 -0.09
N ARG A 54 -3.50 -3.06 -1.39
CA ARG A 54 -4.10 -4.30 -1.89
C ARG A 54 -3.07 -5.43 -1.95
N ARG A 55 -3.48 -6.66 -1.64
CA ARG A 55 -2.61 -7.83 -1.82
C ARG A 55 -2.50 -8.16 -3.30
N GLU A 56 -1.28 -8.47 -3.77
CA GLU A 56 -1.08 -9.00 -5.11
C GLU A 56 -1.92 -10.27 -5.30
N LYS A 57 -2.60 -10.37 -6.45
CA LYS A 57 -3.26 -11.63 -6.79
C LYS A 57 -2.15 -12.67 -6.99
N PRO A 58 -2.25 -13.87 -6.39
CA PRO A 58 -1.35 -14.95 -6.78
C PRO A 58 -1.49 -15.11 -8.29
N LYS A 59 -0.37 -15.06 -9.04
CA LYS A 59 -0.43 -15.42 -10.45
C LYS A 59 -0.85 -16.88 -10.49
N GLY A 60 -2.08 -17.12 -10.94
CA GLY A 60 -2.61 -18.45 -11.16
C GLY A 60 -1.72 -19.17 -12.17
N LYS A 61 -1.56 -20.48 -11.93
CA LYS A 61 -0.91 -21.45 -12.81
C LYS A 61 -1.36 -21.32 -14.26
#